data_AF-A0A8T0A767-F1
#
_entry.id   AF-A0A8T0A767-F1
#
_cell.length_a   1.000
_cell.length_b   1.000
_cell.length_c   1.000
_cell.angle_alpha   90.00
_cell.angle_beta   90.00
_cell.angle_gamma   90.00
#
_symmetry.space_group_name_H-M   'P 1'
#
loop_
_entity.id
_entity.type
_entity.pdbx_description
1 polymer ?
#
loop_
_entity_poly.entity_id
_entity_poly.type
_entity_poly.pdbx_seq_one_letter_code
_entity_poly.pdbx_strand_id
1 'polypeptide(L)'
;MDHCYTLFKYSYKAQSRRLFGNSDHANLFLVPVYKQRLKQEAPVQRKVACETEQSVTALQDVLDDADWDMFRRSSDDVNMFTEVVVGLIGKLADDTMQKNTIRTFPNQKPWVNK
;
A
#
# COMPACT_ATOMS: atom_id res chain seq x y z
N MET A 1 -21.69 9.80 5.65
CA MET A 1 -21.19 10.01 7.03
C MET A 1 -19.69 9.80 7.02
N ASP A 2 -18.92 10.65 7.70
CA ASP A 2 -17.47 10.50 7.80
C ASP A 2 -17.19 9.31 8.74
N HIS A 3 -16.64 8.20 8.22
CA HIS A 3 -16.63 6.92 8.93
C HIS A 3 -15.68 6.86 10.14
N CYS A 4 -15.12 7.99 10.59
CA CYS A 4 -14.28 8.11 11.79
C CYS A 4 -13.13 7.09 11.87
N TYR A 5 -12.67 6.56 10.73
CA TYR A 5 -11.54 5.63 10.69
C TYR A 5 -10.24 6.40 10.82
N THR A 6 -9.58 6.22 11.95
CA THR A 6 -8.28 6.83 12.24
C THR A 6 -7.43 5.85 13.05
N LEU A 7 -6.12 5.86 12.77
CA LEU A 7 -5.14 5.01 13.45
C LEU A 7 -4.77 5.56 14.85
N PHE A 8 -5.23 6.76 15.20
CA PHE A 8 -4.88 7.41 16.46
C PHE A 8 -5.88 7.07 17.57
N LYS A 9 -5.37 6.56 18.70
CA LYS A 9 -6.16 6.38 19.93
C LYS A 9 -6.60 7.74 20.49
N TYR A 10 -7.81 7.84 21.01
CA TYR A 10 -8.41 9.09 21.54
C TYR A 10 -8.47 10.24 20.51
N SER A 11 -8.67 9.90 19.24
CA SER A 11 -8.74 10.83 18.11
C SER A 11 -9.95 11.76 18.14
N TYR A 12 -11.00 11.43 18.89
CA TYR A 12 -12.20 12.24 19.02
C TYR A 12 -12.48 12.55 20.49
N LYS A 13 -12.86 13.81 20.75
CA LYS A 13 -13.38 14.25 22.04
C LYS A 13 -14.89 14.35 21.93
N ALA A 14 -15.62 13.57 22.72
CA ALA A 14 -17.06 13.68 22.82
C ALA A 14 -17.45 14.90 23.66
N GLN A 15 -18.36 15.72 23.14
CA GLN A 15 -18.99 16.82 23.85
C GLN A 15 -20.49 16.55 23.88
N SER A 16 -21.07 16.51 25.08
CA SER A 16 -22.53 16.45 25.20
C SER A 16 -23.14 17.72 24.64
N ARG A 17 -24.11 17.56 23.74
CA ARG A 17 -24.94 18.64 23.23
C ARG A 17 -26.33 18.54 23.81
N ARG A 18 -27.03 19.68 23.81
CA ARG A 18 -28.45 19.70 24.14
C ARG A 18 -29.19 18.69 23.25
N LEU A 19 -30.13 17.99 23.88
CA LEU A 19 -31.03 17.07 23.20
C LEU A 19 -31.70 17.82 22.04
N PHE A 20 -31.75 17.17 20.88
CA PHE A 20 -32.45 17.73 19.74
C PHE A 20 -33.93 17.36 19.86
N GLY A 21 -34.77 18.34 20.19
CA GLY A 21 -36.19 18.10 20.45
C GLY A 21 -36.43 17.25 21.71
N ASN A 22 -37.43 16.36 21.66
CA ASN A 22 -37.86 15.51 22.79
C ASN A 22 -37.23 14.10 22.77
N SER A 23 -36.11 13.91 22.05
CA SER A 23 -35.44 12.61 22.03
C SER A 23 -34.80 12.32 23.39
N ASP A 24 -34.94 11.10 23.86
CA ASP A 24 -34.30 10.53 25.04
C ASP A 24 -32.85 10.08 24.77
N HIS A 25 -32.39 10.14 23.52
CA HIS A 25 -31.03 9.78 23.14
C HIS A 25 -30.04 10.92 23.44
N ALA A 26 -28.93 10.58 24.09
CA ALA A 26 -27.85 11.53 24.35
C ALA A 26 -27.22 12.03 23.03
N ASN A 27 -27.27 13.35 22.80
CA ASN A 27 -26.64 13.95 21.63
C ASN A 27 -25.15 14.20 21.92
N LEU A 28 -24.28 13.44 21.25
CA LEU A 28 -22.83 13.55 21.40
C LEU A 28 -22.21 14.15 20.14
N PHE A 29 -21.54 15.29 20.30
CA PHE A 29 -20.74 15.91 19.25
C PHE A 29 -19.28 15.47 19.37
N LEU A 30 -18.79 14.74 18.37
CA LEU A 30 -17.41 14.27 18.32
C LEU A 30 -16.51 15.31 17.64
N VAL A 31 -15.63 15.95 18.42
CA VAL A 31 -14.62 16.87 17.90
C VAL A 31 -13.35 16.09 17.55
N PRO A 32 -12.89 16.08 16.29
CA PRO A 32 -11.66 15.40 15.90
C PRO A 32 -10.42 16.13 16.44
N VAL A 33 -9.80 15.57 17.47
CA VAL A 33 -8.56 16.05 18.10
C VAL A 33 -7.34 15.75 17.24
N TYR A 34 -7.37 14.64 16.48
CA TYR A 34 -6.26 14.21 15.63
C TYR A 34 -5.91 15.21 14.53
N LYS A 35 -6.86 16.07 14.08
CA LYS A 35 -6.62 17.07 13.03
C LYS A 35 -5.49 18.04 13.36
N GLN A 36 -5.26 18.33 14.64
CA GLN A 36 -4.15 19.20 15.05
C GLN A 36 -2.80 18.46 14.96
N ARG A 37 -2.77 17.17 15.29
CA ARG A 37 -1.55 16.35 15.17
C ARG A 37 -1.14 16.12 13.72
N LEU A 38 -2.11 15.91 12.83
CA LEU A 38 -1.86 15.81 11.38
C LEU A 38 -1.22 17.07 10.77
N LYS A 39 -1.46 18.24 11.35
CA LYS A 39 -0.83 19.50 10.91
C LYS A 39 0.59 19.67 11.43
N GLN A 40 0.94 18.98 12.51
CA GLN A 40 2.24 19.10 13.17
C GLN A 40 3.26 18.07 12.66
N GLU A 41 2.78 16.90 12.24
CA GLU A 41 3.66 15.82 11.82
C GLU A 41 4.05 15.97 10.34
N ALA A 42 5.36 16.12 10.11
CA ALA A 42 5.88 16.31 8.76
C ALA A 42 5.65 15.05 7.92
N PRO A 43 5.31 15.19 6.63
CA PRO A 43 5.16 14.03 5.75
C PRO A 43 6.49 13.26 5.65
N VAL A 44 6.41 11.94 5.77
CA VAL A 44 7.56 11.05 5.75
C VAL A 44 7.78 10.55 4.32
N GLN A 45 9.02 10.56 3.85
CA GLN A 45 9.39 9.92 2.59
C GLN A 45 9.56 8.42 2.82
N ARG A 46 8.80 7.61 2.08
CA ARG A 46 8.93 6.15 2.08
C ARG A 46 9.22 5.67 0.67
N LYS A 47 10.19 4.76 0.53
CA LYS A 47 10.39 4.01 -0.70
C LYS A 47 9.35 2.92 -0.78
N VAL A 48 8.52 2.95 -1.82
CA VAL A 48 7.52 1.93 -2.11
C VAL A 48 7.83 1.39 -3.50
N ALA A 49 7.89 0.06 -3.62
CA ALA A 49 7.94 -0.58 -4.92
C ALA A 49 6.63 -0.27 -5.64
N CYS A 50 6.72 0.40 -6.78
CA CYS A 50 5.55 0.75 -7.57
C CYS A 50 5.62 -0.08 -8.86
N GLU A 51 4.71 -1.04 -8.97
CA GLU A 51 4.43 -1.70 -10.23
C GLU A 51 3.68 -0.69 -11.10
N THR A 52 4.40 -0.08 -12.04
CA THR A 52 3.78 0.72 -13.10
C THR A 52 3.36 -0.20 -14.24
N GLU A 53 2.32 0.18 -14.99
CA GLU A 53 1.90 -0.53 -16.22
C GLU A 53 3.11 -0.79 -17.14
N GLN A 54 4.02 0.19 -17.23
CA GLN A 54 5.27 0.08 -18.00
C GLN A 54 6.21 -1.02 -17.46
N SER A 55 6.37 -1.13 -16.14
CA SER A 55 7.19 -2.20 -15.54
C SER A 55 6.57 -3.59 -15.75
N VAL A 56 5.24 -3.68 -15.72
CA VAL A 56 4.51 -4.93 -15.97
C VAL A 56 4.66 -5.34 -17.44
N THR A 57 4.49 -4.42 -18.38
CA THR A 57 4.71 -4.70 -19.81
C THR A 57 6.16 -5.10 -20.09
N ALA A 58 7.14 -4.39 -19.53
CA ALA A 58 8.54 -4.74 -19.70
C ALA A 58 8.87 -6.13 -19.12
N LEU A 59 8.28 -6.51 -17.99
CA LEU A 59 8.42 -7.85 -17.43
C LEU A 59 7.81 -8.91 -18.35
N GLN A 60 6.62 -8.65 -18.89
CA GLN A 60 5.95 -9.56 -19.84
C GLN A 60 6.78 -9.75 -21.10
N ASP A 61 7.26 -8.67 -21.71
CA ASP A 61 8.09 -8.73 -22.93
C ASP A 61 9.35 -9.59 -22.72
N VAL A 62 10.02 -9.46 -21.56
CA VAL A 62 11.21 -10.26 -21.24
C VAL A 62 10.88 -11.72 -20.97
N LEU A 63 9.72 -12.02 -20.39
CA LEU A 63 9.27 -13.40 -20.18
C LEU A 63 8.85 -14.09 -21.48
N ASP A 64 8.28 -13.33 -22.42
CA ASP A 64 7.89 -13.83 -23.74
C ASP A 64 9.11 -14.09 -24.65
N ASP A 65 10.18 -13.29 -24.51
CA ASP A 65 11.45 -13.49 -25.24
C ASP A 65 12.36 -14.57 -24.59
N ALA A 66 12.07 -14.98 -23.35
CA ALA A 66 12.89 -15.94 -22.63
C ALA A 66 12.89 -17.33 -23.32
N ASP A 67 14.08 -17.89 -23.57
CA ASP A 67 14.24 -19.24 -24.11
C ASP A 67 14.00 -20.30 -23.02
N TRP A 68 12.74 -20.65 -22.79
CA TRP A 68 12.30 -21.68 -21.85
C TRP A 68 12.83 -23.08 -22.19
N ASP A 69 13.08 -23.35 -23.48
CA ASP A 69 13.63 -24.63 -23.93
C ASP A 69 15.12 -24.77 -23.60
N MET A 70 15.87 -23.67 -23.56
CA MET A 70 17.23 -23.67 -23.02
C MET A 70 17.22 -24.08 -21.54
N PHE A 71 16.37 -23.46 -20.71
CA PHE A 71 16.28 -23.78 -19.28
C PHE A 71 15.85 -25.23 -19.03
N ARG A 72 14.93 -25.74 -19.86
CA ARG A 72 14.49 -27.14 -19.78
C ARG A 72 15.60 -28.12 -20.14
N ARG A 73 16.44 -27.80 -21.13
CA ARG A 73 17.57 -28.65 -21.56
C ARG A 73 18.76 -28.61 -20.61
N SER A 74 18.93 -27.51 -19.87
CA SER A 74 20.01 -27.34 -18.90
C SER A 74 19.66 -27.83 -17.48
N SER A 75 18.42 -28.26 -17.25
CA SER A 75 17.96 -28.74 -15.94
C SER A 75 17.84 -30.25 -15.97
N ASP A 76 18.53 -30.91 -15.04
CA ASP A 76 18.51 -32.38 -14.95
C ASP A 76 17.20 -32.90 -14.34
N ASP A 77 16.52 -32.07 -13.55
CA ASP A 77 15.23 -32.39 -12.94
C ASP A 77 14.27 -31.19 -12.90
N VAL A 78 12.99 -31.48 -12.61
CA VAL A 78 11.91 -30.48 -12.53
C VAL A 78 12.11 -29.51 -11.37
N ASN A 79 12.77 -29.92 -10.29
CA ASN A 79 13.00 -29.08 -9.13
C ASN A 79 14.04 -27.99 -9.44
N MET A 80 15.16 -28.36 -10.06
CA MET A 80 16.20 -27.47 -10.55
C MET A 80 15.63 -26.51 -11.61
N PHE A 81 14.80 -27.00 -12.53
CA PHE A 81 14.10 -26.13 -13.48
C PHE A 81 13.24 -25.09 -12.75
N THR A 82 12.47 -25.52 -11.76
CA THR A 82 11.60 -24.62 -10.98
C THR A 82 12.42 -23.59 -10.20
N GLU A 83 13.51 -24.00 -9.57
CA GLU A 83 14.41 -23.10 -8.83
C GLU A 83 15.02 -22.02 -9.74
N VAL A 84 15.49 -22.41 -10.93
CA VAL A 84 16.08 -21.47 -11.90
C VAL A 84 15.02 -20.50 -12.44
N VAL A 85 13.83 -21.00 -12.78
CA VAL A 85 12.72 -20.17 -13.27
C VAL A 85 12.24 -19.19 -12.20
N VAL A 86 12.04 -19.65 -10.97
CA VAL A 86 11.64 -18.79 -9.83
C VAL A 86 12.71 -17.75 -9.54
N GLY A 87 14.00 -18.13 -9.58
CA GLY A 87 15.11 -17.20 -9.41
C GLY A 87 15.18 -16.13 -10.49
N LEU A 88 14.95 -16.50 -11.75
CA LEU A 88 14.90 -15.58 -12.88
C LEU A 88 13.74 -14.59 -12.73
N ILE A 89 12.52 -15.08 -12.45
CA ILE A 89 11.34 -14.23 -12.27
C ILE A 89 11.54 -13.29 -11.08
N GLY A 90 12.09 -13.77 -9.97
CA GLY A 90 12.38 -12.95 -8.80
C GLY A 90 13.37 -11.83 -9.11
N LYS A 91 14.45 -12.15 -9.83
CA LYS A 91 15.43 -11.15 -10.27
C LYS A 91 14.82 -10.13 -11.21
N LEU A 92 14.02 -10.57 -12.19
CA LEU A 92 13.35 -9.69 -13.14
C LEU A 92 12.33 -8.79 -12.44
N ALA A 93 11.59 -9.29 -11.46
CA ALA A 93 10.70 -8.48 -10.65
C ALA A 93 11.48 -7.42 -9.86
N ASP A 94 12.60 -7.80 -9.23
CA ASP A 94 13.46 -6.86 -8.50
C ASP A 94 14.08 -5.78 -9.41
N ASP A 95 14.47 -6.16 -10.64
CA ASP A 95 15.07 -5.26 -11.63
C ASP A 95 14.03 -4.34 -12.30
N THR A 96 12.80 -4.81 -12.53
CA THR A 96 11.72 -4.03 -13.16
C THR A 96 10.95 -3.16 -12.17
N MET A 97 10.92 -3.53 -10.88
CA MET A 97 10.27 -2.74 -9.84
C MET A 97 11.04 -1.44 -9.57
N GLN A 98 10.56 -0.33 -10.13
CA GLN A 98 11.05 0.99 -9.77
C GLN A 98 10.70 1.33 -8.32
N LYS A 99 11.73 1.60 -7.51
CA LYS A 99 11.57 2.08 -6.13
C LYS A 99 11.19 3.55 -6.15
N ASN A 100 9.90 3.83 -6.17
CA ASN A 100 9.39 5.19 -6.12
C ASN A 100 9.41 5.72 -4.68
N THR A 101 9.93 6.94 -4.52
CA THR A 101 9.90 7.62 -3.23
C THR A 101 8.57 8.36 -3.15
N ILE A 102 7.61 7.80 -2.43
CA ILE A 102 6.33 8.46 -2.19
C ILE A 102 6.40 9.30 -0.93
N ARG A 103 5.72 10.45 -0.97
CA ARG A 103 5.53 11.29 0.21
C ARG A 103 4.29 10.80 0.94
N THR A 104 4.47 10.16 2.09
CA THR A 104 3.37 9.67 2.92
C THR A 104 2.95 10.69 3.96
N PHE A 105 1.65 10.93 4.08
CA PHE A 105 1.08 11.78 5.12
C PHE A 105 0.70 10.96 6.35
N PRO A 106 0.67 11.56 7.56
CA PRO A 106 0.37 10.83 8.80
C PRO A 106 -1.04 10.21 8.87
N ASN A 107 -1.96 10.64 8.00
CA ASN A 107 -3.31 10.04 7.86
C ASN A 107 -3.49 9.28 6.54
N GLN A 108 -2.42 8.99 5.81
CA GLN A 108 -2.51 8.30 4.54
C GLN A 108 -2.88 6.84 4.80
N LYS A 109 -4.05 6.45 4.28
CA LYS A 109 -4.53 5.08 4.39
C LYS A 109 -3.56 4.13 3.66
N PRO A 110 -3.30 2.91 4.16
CA PRO A 110 -2.33 1.99 3.57
C PRO A 110 -2.56 1.65 2.10
N TRP A 111 -3.81 1.73 1.64
CA TRP A 111 -4.23 1.47 0.27
C TRP A 111 -4.23 2.71 -0.64
N VAL A 112 -3.88 3.89 -0.11
CA VAL A 112 -3.74 5.11 -0.89
C VAL A 112 -2.24 5.35 -1.08
N ASN A 113 -1.61 4.54 -1.93
CA ASN A 113 -0.26 4.82 -2.40
C ASN A 113 -0.43 5.44 -3.79
N LYS A 114 -0.13 6.74 -3.90
CA LYS A 114 -0.08 7.49 -5.16
C LYS A 114 1.32 8.07 -5.33
#